data_AF-A0AAE1I4B2-F1
#
_entry.id   AF-A0AAE1I4B2-F1
#
_cell.length_a   1.000
_cell.length_b   1.000
_cell.length_c   1.000
_cell.angle_alpha   90.00
_cell.angle_beta   90.00
_cell.angle_gamma   90.00
#
_symmetry.space_group_name_H-M   'P 1'
#
loop_
_entity.id
_entity.type
_entity.pdbx_description
1 polymer ?
#
loop_
_entity_poly.entity_id
_entity_poly.type
_entity_poly.pdbx_seq_one_letter_code
_entity_poly.pdbx_strand_id
1 'polypeptide(L)'
;MQMYRFSLSWSRILPDGDPNNINQAGIDYYNNLINELRANGIEPFITLYHFDHPQVIEDTIGGWTNYAMIEKMEQFGRVAFAAFSDRVKYWVTLNEPHMHCNIVYNTATVPPAKLSPGLGEYQCIYHELIAHSRLYHIFKKEFAAKARPG
;
A
#
# COMPACT_ATOMS: atom_id res chain seq x y z
N MET A 1 15.45 -15.44 -13.74
CA MET A 1 14.12 -14.84 -13.44
C MET A 1 14.31 -13.34 -13.43
N GLN A 2 13.61 -12.60 -14.28
CA GLN A 2 13.65 -11.14 -14.28
C GLN A 2 12.42 -10.62 -13.53
N MET A 3 12.63 -9.68 -12.62
CA MET A 3 11.58 -9.10 -11.80
C MET A 3 11.70 -7.57 -11.83
N TYR A 4 10.56 -6.89 -11.88
CA TYR A 4 10.50 -5.44 -11.75
C TYR A 4 9.66 -5.05 -10.55
N ARG A 5 10.30 -4.43 -9.56
CA ARG A 5 9.64 -3.95 -8.35
C ARG A 5 9.19 -2.50 -8.54
N PHE A 6 7.90 -2.24 -8.32
CA PHE A 6 7.33 -0.90 -8.33
C PHE A 6 6.29 -0.75 -7.23
N SER A 7 5.91 0.49 -6.90
CA SER A 7 4.84 0.77 -5.96
C SER A 7 3.57 1.23 -6.65
N LEU A 8 2.43 0.88 -6.05
CA LEU A 8 1.17 1.55 -6.34
C LEU A 8 1.16 2.91 -5.65
N SER A 9 0.49 3.87 -6.25
CA SER A 9 0.19 5.14 -5.62
C SER A 9 -1.23 5.11 -5.08
N TRP A 10 -1.37 5.17 -3.75
CA TRP A 10 -2.67 5.10 -3.10
C TRP A 10 -3.55 6.26 -3.56
N SER A 11 -3.05 7.49 -3.49
CA SER A 11 -3.76 8.70 -3.97
C SER A 11 -4.12 8.68 -5.46
N ARG A 12 -3.42 7.90 -6.30
CA ARG A 12 -3.81 7.71 -7.70
C ARG A 12 -5.02 6.81 -7.85
N ILE A 13 -5.10 5.73 -7.07
CA ILE A 13 -6.15 4.70 -7.17
C ILE A 13 -7.40 5.12 -6.39
N LEU A 14 -7.23 5.62 -5.17
CA LEU A 14 -8.30 6.13 -4.29
C LEU A 14 -7.98 7.58 -3.90
N PRO A 15 -8.35 8.58 -4.73
CA PRO A 15 -7.96 9.98 -4.50
C PRO A 15 -8.45 10.57 -3.17
N ASP A 16 -9.60 10.11 -2.70
CA ASP A 16 -10.21 10.49 -1.43
C ASP A 16 -10.05 9.42 -0.33
N GLY A 17 -9.37 8.32 -0.63
CA GLY A 17 -9.23 7.19 0.29
C GLY A 17 -10.52 6.39 0.53
N ASP A 18 -11.55 6.55 -0.30
CA ASP A 18 -12.79 5.76 -0.26
C ASP A 18 -12.77 4.65 -1.33
N PRO A 19 -12.89 3.36 -0.96
CA PRO A 19 -12.94 2.26 -1.92
C PRO A 19 -14.17 2.29 -2.86
N ASN A 20 -15.17 3.14 -2.59
CA ASN A 20 -16.31 3.34 -3.48
C ASN A 20 -16.05 4.35 -4.60
N ASN A 21 -14.98 5.15 -4.50
CA ASN A 21 -14.61 6.17 -5.49
C ASN A 21 -13.26 5.84 -6.14
N ILE A 22 -13.22 4.68 -6.80
CA ILE A 22 -12.01 4.21 -7.49
C ILE A 22 -11.77 5.06 -8.74
N ASN A 23 -10.56 5.60 -8.87
CA ASN A 23 -10.10 6.21 -10.10
C ASN A 23 -9.70 5.12 -11.11
N GLN A 24 -10.63 4.78 -12.00
CA GLN A 24 -10.42 3.73 -13.00
C GLN A 24 -9.21 3.98 -13.91
N ALA A 25 -8.93 5.23 -14.29
CA ALA A 25 -7.76 5.55 -15.10
C ALA A 25 -6.43 5.23 -14.36
N GLY A 26 -6.43 5.33 -13.03
CA GLY A 26 -5.32 4.89 -12.19
C GLY A 26 -5.13 3.37 -12.22
N ILE A 27 -6.22 2.61 -12.15
CA ILE A 27 -6.20 1.15 -12.28
C ILE A 27 -5.71 0.74 -13.69
N ASP A 28 -6.20 1.41 -14.73
CA ASP A 28 -5.86 1.10 -16.12
C ASP A 28 -4.37 1.33 -16.42
N TYR A 29 -3.78 2.38 -15.84
CA TYR A 29 -2.33 2.60 -15.92
C TYR A 29 -1.55 1.40 -15.37
N TYR A 30 -1.88 0.91 -14.18
CA TYR A 30 -1.19 -0.23 -13.58
C TYR A 30 -1.48 -1.54 -14.31
N ASN A 31 -2.70 -1.72 -14.82
CA ASN A 31 -3.03 -2.86 -15.69
C ASN A 31 -2.14 -2.89 -16.94
N ASN A 32 -1.98 -1.75 -17.61
CA ASN A 32 -1.12 -1.66 -18.79
C ASN A 32 0.33 -1.98 -18.45
N LEU A 33 0.87 -1.42 -17.37
CA LEU A 33 2.22 -1.73 -16.90
C LEU A 33 2.39 -3.23 -16.58
N ILE A 34 1.49 -3.82 -15.80
CA ILE A 34 1.54 -5.23 -15.42
C ILE A 34 1.45 -6.14 -16.65
N ASN A 35 0.53 -5.84 -17.56
CA ASN A 35 0.35 -6.62 -18.79
C ASN A 35 1.61 -6.55 -19.67
N GLU A 36 2.21 -5.37 -19.82
CA GLU A 36 3.42 -5.19 -20.62
C GLU A 36 4.63 -5.91 -20.00
N LEU A 37 4.81 -5.82 -18.67
CA LEU A 37 5.86 -6.57 -17.97
C LEU A 37 5.71 -8.08 -18.22
N ARG A 38 4.49 -8.62 -18.10
CA ARG A 38 4.22 -10.04 -18.35
C ARG A 38 4.42 -10.42 -19.81
N ALA A 39 4.02 -9.58 -20.76
CA ALA A 39 4.24 -9.81 -22.20
C ALA A 39 5.74 -9.92 -22.53
N ASN A 40 6.59 -9.24 -21.78
CA ASN A 40 8.05 -9.29 -21.90
C ASN A 40 8.72 -10.33 -20.97
N GLY A 41 7.94 -11.20 -20.31
CA GLY A 41 8.47 -12.24 -19.42
C GLY A 41 9.11 -11.71 -18.13
N ILE A 42 8.77 -10.49 -17.73
CA ILE A 42 9.22 -9.86 -16.48
C ILE A 42 8.13 -10.03 -15.43
N GLU A 43 8.48 -10.61 -14.28
CA GLU A 43 7.54 -10.82 -13.19
C GLU A 43 7.33 -9.50 -12.40
N PRO A 44 6.07 -9.01 -12.30
CA PRO A 44 5.76 -7.83 -11.51
C PRO A 44 5.93 -8.10 -10.01
N PHE A 45 6.57 -7.19 -9.29
CA PHE A 45 6.67 -7.23 -7.83
C PHE A 45 6.12 -5.93 -7.23
N ILE A 46 4.91 -5.98 -6.69
CA ILE A 46 4.21 -4.77 -6.26
C ILE A 46 4.48 -4.47 -4.79
N THR A 47 4.78 -3.21 -4.49
CA THR A 47 4.70 -2.63 -3.14
C THR A 47 3.40 -1.85 -3.01
N LEU A 48 2.54 -2.19 -2.05
CA LEU A 48 1.24 -1.51 -1.89
C LEU A 48 1.42 -0.08 -1.40
N TYR A 49 2.17 0.13 -0.32
CA TYR A 49 2.34 1.44 0.29
C TYR A 49 3.80 1.88 0.30
N HIS A 50 4.04 3.07 -0.26
CA HIS A 50 5.35 3.70 -0.30
C HIS A 50 5.26 5.19 0.07
N PHE A 51 4.66 5.44 1.25
CA PHE A 51 4.63 6.74 1.93
C PHE A 51 3.73 7.79 1.26
N ASP A 52 2.70 7.34 0.54
CA ASP A 52 1.92 8.18 -0.39
C ASP A 52 0.40 8.03 -0.22
N HIS A 53 -0.06 7.92 1.02
CA HIS A 53 -1.49 7.93 1.31
C HIS A 53 -2.12 9.28 0.90
N PRO A 54 -3.41 9.31 0.52
CA PRO A 54 -4.11 10.54 0.17
C PRO A 54 -4.05 11.58 1.30
N GLN A 55 -3.81 12.84 0.95
CA GLN A 55 -3.74 13.95 1.91
C GLN A 55 -5.03 14.06 2.76
N VAL A 56 -6.20 13.74 2.19
CA VAL A 56 -7.46 13.75 2.96
C VAL A 56 -7.44 12.78 4.15
N ILE A 57 -6.73 11.65 4.07
CA ILE A 57 -6.59 10.72 5.20
C ILE A 57 -5.71 11.35 6.28
N GLU A 58 -4.64 12.04 5.86
CA GLU A 58 -3.78 12.79 6.78
C GLU A 58 -4.57 13.91 7.48
N ASP A 59 -5.39 14.65 6.74
CA ASP A 59 -6.16 15.78 7.27
C ASP A 59 -7.32 15.35 8.18
N THR A 60 -7.96 14.21 7.88
CA THR A 60 -9.17 13.77 8.60
C THR A 60 -8.89 12.88 9.80
N ILE A 61 -7.90 12.01 9.72
CA ILE A 61 -7.59 11.06 10.81
C ILE A 61 -6.15 11.18 11.33
N GLY A 62 -5.28 11.97 10.69
CA GLY A 62 -3.90 12.15 11.14
C GLY A 62 -2.95 11.03 10.73
N GLY A 63 -3.29 10.24 9.71
CA GLY A 63 -2.43 9.21 9.13
C GLY A 63 -2.06 8.09 10.11
N TRP A 64 -0.81 7.64 10.04
CA TRP A 64 -0.35 6.43 10.74
C TRP A 64 -0.28 6.51 12.26
N THR A 65 -0.40 7.69 12.86
CA THR A 65 -0.59 7.78 14.33
C THR A 65 -1.98 7.37 14.79
N ASN A 66 -2.94 7.18 13.87
CA ASN A 66 -4.31 6.81 14.18
C ASN A 66 -4.58 5.34 13.85
N TYR A 67 -5.24 4.64 14.77
CA TYR A 67 -5.60 3.22 14.60
C TYR A 67 -6.50 2.97 13.37
N ALA A 68 -7.33 3.95 12.99
CA ALA A 68 -8.20 3.87 11.80
C ALA A 68 -7.41 3.72 10.48
N MET A 69 -6.11 4.08 10.48
CA MET A 69 -5.25 3.91 9.31
C MET A 69 -5.09 2.45 8.90
N ILE A 70 -5.20 1.52 9.85
CA ILE A 70 -5.15 0.08 9.59
C ILE A 70 -6.30 -0.31 8.66
N GLU A 71 -7.53 0.12 8.98
CA GLU A 71 -8.70 -0.19 8.17
C GLU A 71 -8.63 0.48 6.79
N LYS A 72 -8.16 1.73 6.73
CA LYS A 72 -7.92 2.42 5.45
C LYS A 72 -6.94 1.66 4.57
N MET A 73 -5.84 1.16 5.14
CA MET A 73 -4.86 0.37 4.42
C MET A 73 -5.43 -0.98 3.96
N GLU A 74 -6.30 -1.63 4.76
CA GLU A 74 -7.01 -2.84 4.35
C GLU A 74 -7.94 -2.60 3.16
N GLN A 75 -8.72 -1.50 3.19
CA GLN A 75 -9.62 -1.12 2.11
C GLN A 75 -8.84 -0.92 0.81
N PHE A 76 -7.74 -0.17 0.86
CA PHE A 76 -6.86 0.02 -0.29
C PHE A 76 -6.22 -1.28 -0.77
N GLY A 77 -5.70 -2.11 0.14
CA GLY A 77 -5.14 -3.41 -0.19
C GLY A 77 -6.14 -4.34 -0.87
N ARG A 78 -7.40 -4.36 -0.43
CA ARG A 78 -8.48 -5.14 -1.05
C ARG A 78 -8.74 -4.70 -2.48
N VAL A 79 -8.79 -3.39 -2.74
CA VAL A 79 -8.94 -2.83 -4.10
C VAL A 79 -7.77 -3.27 -4.99
N ALA A 80 -6.53 -3.10 -4.51
CA ALA A 80 -5.33 -3.49 -5.25
C ALA A 80 -5.27 -5.00 -5.52
N PHE A 81 -5.54 -5.85 -4.53
CA PHE A 81 -5.53 -7.30 -4.70
C PHE A 81 -6.63 -7.75 -5.66
N ALA A 82 -7.83 -7.19 -5.56
CA ALA A 82 -8.93 -7.51 -6.47
C ALA A 82 -8.58 -7.16 -7.93
N ALA A 83 -7.89 -6.04 -8.14
CA ALA A 83 -7.54 -5.57 -9.48
C ALA A 83 -6.37 -6.34 -10.13
N PHE A 84 -5.39 -6.80 -9.33
CA PHE A 84 -4.08 -7.21 -9.87
C PHE A 84 -3.59 -8.60 -9.43
N SER A 85 -4.19 -9.23 -8.42
CA SER A 85 -3.67 -10.51 -7.87
C SER A 85 -3.76 -11.69 -8.84
N ASP A 86 -4.56 -11.60 -9.90
CA ASP A 86 -4.64 -12.60 -10.96
C ASP A 86 -3.35 -12.69 -11.81
N ARG A 87 -2.56 -11.61 -11.83
CA ARG A 87 -1.34 -11.46 -12.65
C ARG A 87 -0.07 -11.22 -11.83
N VAL A 88 -0.20 -10.92 -10.54
CA VAL A 88 0.92 -10.54 -9.66
C VAL A 88 1.05 -11.50 -8.49
N LYS A 89 2.21 -12.17 -8.42
CA LYS A 89 2.51 -13.18 -7.40
C LYS A 89 3.25 -12.63 -6.19
N TYR A 90 4.06 -11.59 -6.38
CA TYR A 90 4.95 -11.05 -5.36
C TYR A 90 4.45 -9.70 -4.86
N TRP A 91 4.32 -9.58 -3.54
CA TRP A 91 3.73 -8.42 -2.87
C TRP A 91 4.57 -8.01 -1.66
N VAL A 92 4.81 -6.71 -1.53
CA VAL A 92 5.26 -6.04 -0.30
C VAL A 92 4.10 -5.18 0.18
N THR A 93 3.71 -5.29 1.44
CA THR A 93 2.61 -4.46 1.97
C THR A 93 3.06 -3.02 2.22
N LEU A 94 4.15 -2.84 2.98
CA LEU A 94 4.65 -1.54 3.40
C LEU A 94 6.15 -1.51 3.10
N ASN A 95 6.62 -0.46 2.42
CA ASN A 95 8.05 -0.26 2.23
C ASN A 95 8.70 0.20 3.54
N GLU A 96 9.79 -0.44 3.98
CA GLU A 96 10.69 0.04 5.04
C GLU A 96 9.98 0.74 6.24
N PRO A 97 9.07 0.04 6.94
CA PRO A 97 8.15 0.67 7.89
C PRO A 97 8.87 1.37 9.06
N HIS A 98 9.98 0.79 9.55
CA HIS A 98 10.82 1.44 10.56
C HIS A 98 11.37 2.78 10.07
N MET A 99 11.93 2.81 8.85
CA MET A 99 12.50 4.03 8.28
C MET A 99 11.42 5.08 8.11
N HIS A 100 10.28 4.72 7.52
CA HIS A 100 9.13 5.60 7.34
C HIS A 100 8.71 6.31 8.64
N CYS A 101 8.41 5.53 9.68
CA CYS A 101 7.93 6.07 10.94
C CYS A 101 9.00 6.93 11.63
N ASN A 102 10.28 6.57 11.49
CA ASN A 102 11.39 7.37 12.00
C ASN A 102 11.49 8.72 11.28
N ILE A 103 11.48 8.73 9.95
CA ILE A 103 11.70 9.97 9.20
C ILE A 103 10.49 10.93 9.23
N VAL A 104 9.28 10.39 9.42
CA VAL A 104 8.05 11.18 9.56
C VAL A 104 7.91 11.75 10.97
N TYR A 105 8.11 10.92 12.01
CA TYR A 105 7.74 11.28 13.38
C TYR A 105 8.92 11.56 14.31
N ASN A 106 10.10 11.03 14.05
CA ASN A 106 11.27 11.28 14.89
C ASN A 106 12.14 12.42 14.32
N THR A 107 12.46 12.40 13.02
CA THR A 107 13.25 13.48 12.39
C THR A 107 12.39 14.55 11.72
N ALA A 108 11.14 14.24 11.37
CA ALA A 108 10.20 15.12 10.67
C ALA A 108 10.78 15.73 9.37
N THR A 109 11.57 14.96 8.62
CA THR A 109 12.28 15.42 7.41
C THR A 109 11.53 15.21 6.11
N VAL A 110 10.40 14.49 6.15
CA VAL A 110 9.53 14.24 5.00
C VAL A 110 8.07 14.45 5.40
N PRO A 111 7.15 14.70 4.46
CA PRO A 111 5.73 14.80 4.76
C PRO A 111 5.20 13.59 5.54
N PRO A 112 4.25 13.78 6.47
CA PRO A 112 3.65 15.05 6.93
C PRO A 112 4.54 15.89 7.86
N ALA A 113 5.78 15.49 8.13
CA ALA A 113 6.74 16.22 8.98
C ALA A 113 6.21 16.52 10.40
N LYS A 114 5.54 15.54 11.01
CA LYS A 114 4.93 15.65 12.34
C LYS A 114 5.91 15.22 13.44
N LEU A 115 6.67 16.17 14.00
CA LEU A 115 7.62 15.87 15.06
C LEU A 115 6.92 15.34 16.34
N SER A 116 7.07 14.04 16.61
CA SER A 116 6.52 13.31 17.75
C SER A 116 7.45 12.13 18.13
N PRO A 117 8.70 12.42 18.53
CA PRO A 117 9.70 11.39 18.82
C PRO A 117 9.26 10.54 20.01
N GLY A 118 9.45 9.22 19.94
CA GLY A 118 9.12 8.29 21.01
C GLY A 118 7.63 7.99 21.23
N LEU A 119 6.71 8.79 20.70
CA LEU A 119 5.27 8.48 20.71
C LEU A 119 4.74 8.20 19.31
N GLY A 120 4.77 9.18 18.41
CA GLY A 120 4.24 9.05 17.06
C GLY A 120 4.97 7.99 16.23
N GLU A 121 6.30 7.90 16.38
CA GLU A 121 7.13 6.87 15.75
C GLU A 121 6.69 5.45 16.15
N TYR A 122 6.51 5.20 17.46
CA TYR A 122 6.10 3.89 17.96
C TYR A 122 4.64 3.58 17.66
N GLN A 123 3.75 4.57 17.65
CA GLN A 123 2.36 4.40 17.21
C GLN A 123 2.30 4.04 15.72
N CYS A 124 3.05 4.75 14.89
CA CYS A 124 3.15 4.49 13.45
C CYS A 124 3.60 3.05 13.18
N ILE A 125 4.74 2.63 13.74
CA ILE A 125 5.28 1.29 13.47
C ILE A 125 4.34 0.20 14.02
N TYR A 126 3.70 0.44 15.16
CA TYR A 126 2.71 -0.48 15.72
C TYR A 126 1.53 -0.68 14.77
N HIS A 127 0.94 0.41 14.25
CA HIS A 127 -0.17 0.33 13.31
C HIS A 127 0.24 -0.28 11.96
N GLU A 128 1.42 0.05 11.44
CA GLU A 128 1.96 -0.53 10.22
C GLU A 128 2.17 -2.04 10.34
N LEU A 129 2.70 -2.54 11.46
CA LEU A 129 2.85 -3.98 11.69
C LEU A 129 1.50 -4.71 11.78
N ILE A 130 0.49 -4.11 12.39
CA ILE A 130 -0.86 -4.68 12.40
C ILE A 130 -1.47 -4.67 10.99
N ALA A 131 -1.35 -3.56 10.25
CA ALA A 131 -1.84 -3.45 8.89
C ALA A 131 -1.19 -4.49 7.97
N HIS A 132 0.13 -4.71 8.09
CA HIS A 132 0.83 -5.79 7.40
C HIS A 132 0.21 -7.16 7.70
N SER A 133 0.04 -7.49 8.99
CA SER A 133 -0.53 -8.78 9.41
C SER A 133 -1.94 -8.98 8.84
N ARG A 134 -2.80 -7.96 8.91
CA ARG A 134 -4.17 -8.04 8.38
C ARG A 134 -4.18 -8.19 6.86
N LEU A 135 -3.38 -7.41 6.13
CA LEU A 135 -3.24 -7.55 4.68
C LEU A 135 -2.78 -8.93 4.26
N TYR A 136 -1.80 -9.52 4.97
CA TYR A 136 -1.35 -10.88 4.73
C TYR A 136 -2.50 -11.89 4.87
N HIS A 137 -3.28 -11.78 5.94
CA HIS A 137 -4.43 -12.66 6.17
C HIS A 137 -5.54 -12.47 5.14
N ILE A 138 -5.83 -11.23 4.73
CA ILE A 138 -6.77 -10.90 3.65
C ILE A 138 -6.32 -11.56 2.35
N PHE A 139 -5.07 -11.33 1.94
CA PHE A 139 -4.53 -11.91 0.72
C PHE A 139 -4.63 -13.44 0.72
N LYS A 140 -4.19 -14.07 1.82
CA LYS A 140 -4.19 -15.53 1.96
C LYS A 140 -5.59 -16.12 1.91
N LYS A 141 -6.57 -15.49 2.57
CA LYS A 141 -7.93 -16.00 2.67
C LYS A 141 -8.74 -15.78 1.39
N GLU A 142 -8.52 -14.66 0.70
CA GLU A 142 -9.45 -14.18 -0.33
C GLU A 142 -8.86 -14.18 -1.75
N PHE A 143 -7.52 -14.11 -1.88
CA PHE A 143 -6.87 -13.86 -3.18
C PHE A 143 -5.79 -14.90 -3.55
N ALA A 144 -5.22 -15.63 -2.59
CA ALA A 144 -4.12 -16.57 -2.85
C ALA A 144 -4.49 -17.73 -3.81
N ALA A 145 -5.76 -18.12 -3.88
CA ALA A 145 -6.23 -19.12 -4.86
C ALA A 145 -6.22 -18.58 -6.31
N LYS A 146 -6.44 -17.27 -6.49
CA LYS A 146 -6.44 -16.60 -7.80
C LYS A 146 -5.03 -16.27 -8.28
N ALA A 147 -4.09 -16.06 -7.36
CA ALA A 147 -2.69 -15.73 -7.65
C ALA A 147 -1.83 -16.91 -8.16
N ARG A 148 -2.42 -18.09 -8.37
CA ARG A 148 -1.76 -19.26 -8.94
C ARG A 148 -2.30 -19.56 -10.35
N PRO A 149 -1.68 -19.04 -11.42
CA PRO A 149 -1.73 -19.72 -12.71
C PRO A 149 -0.75 -20.91 -12.68
N GLY A 150 -1.17 -22.02 -13.28
CA GLY A 150 -0.35 -23.23 -13.45
C GLY A 150 0.96 -23.00 -14.21
#